data_AF-A0A7W0LW24-F1
#
_entry.id   AF-A0A7W0LW24-F1
#
_cell.length_a   1.000
_cell.length_b   1.000
_cell.length_c   1.000
_cell.angle_alpha   90.00
_cell.angle_beta   90.00
_cell.angle_gamma   90.00
#
_symmetry.space_group_name_H-M   'P 1'
#
loop_
_entity.id
_entity.type
_entity.pdbx_description
1 polymer ?
#
loop_
_entity_poly.entity_id
_entity_poly.type
_entity_poly.pdbx_seq_one_letter_code
_entity_poly.pdbx_strand_id
1 'polypeptide(L)'
;LAAGVALASDYRGAEDATLCMFGDGATNQGTFGETMNLAALWSLPIVFMVINNQFGMGTALERHSAVTDLSKKAAGFGVPGARCNGMDVLDTHACVSEALEKARSDRTPQLVEAVTYRYRGHSMADPEEYRTKQEVEEWRQSDPIATFSSRATGEGELSEEDLKRLDDAAMATVDEAVEFADGSPFPELASLYDDIYVMGNQVAETWFSVDQRSPDAHRGEREREAGDVAHELAEAGAAYAESDDARSARSMDRVEGDQAGEGEGEPAADDRDQAGGGD
;
A
#
# COMPACT_ATOMS: atom_id res chain seq x y z
N LEU A 1 6.85 -9.30 -0.60
CA LEU A 1 7.04 -9.30 -2.07
C LEU A 1 8.36 -8.66 -2.48
N ALA A 2 8.58 -7.36 -2.22
CA ALA A 2 9.78 -6.66 -2.68
C ALA A 2 11.11 -7.32 -2.25
N ALA A 3 11.25 -7.78 -1.01
CA ALA A 3 12.44 -8.52 -0.58
C ALA A 3 12.66 -9.83 -1.37
N GLY A 4 11.59 -10.49 -1.83
CA GLY A 4 11.70 -11.66 -2.69
C GLY A 4 12.17 -11.31 -4.11
N VAL A 5 11.76 -10.16 -4.64
CA VAL A 5 12.26 -9.64 -5.93
C VAL A 5 13.75 -9.30 -5.81
N ALA A 6 14.14 -8.59 -4.74
CA ALA A 6 15.55 -8.26 -4.47
C ALA A 6 16.41 -9.52 -4.27
N LEU A 7 15.87 -10.53 -3.58
CA LEU A 7 16.51 -11.85 -3.45
C LEU A 7 16.67 -12.53 -4.82
N ALA A 8 15.68 -12.44 -5.72
CA ALA A 8 15.81 -13.01 -7.05
C ALA A 8 16.90 -12.29 -7.88
N SER A 9 17.02 -10.96 -7.78
CA SER A 9 18.11 -10.21 -8.40
C SER A 9 19.47 -10.63 -7.87
N ASP A 10 19.60 -10.76 -6.54
CA ASP A 10 20.81 -11.27 -5.89
C ASP A 10 21.17 -12.69 -6.36
N TYR A 11 20.21 -13.60 -6.30
CA TYR A 11 20.42 -15.01 -6.62
C TYR A 11 20.83 -15.23 -8.09
N ARG A 12 20.44 -14.32 -8.98
CA ARG A 12 20.80 -14.33 -10.41
C ARG A 12 22.09 -13.55 -10.72
N GLY A 13 22.69 -12.88 -9.73
CA GLY A 13 23.83 -12.00 -9.94
C GLY A 13 23.51 -10.79 -10.82
N ALA A 14 22.26 -10.32 -10.80
CA ALA A 14 21.85 -9.13 -11.54
C ALA A 14 22.31 -7.86 -10.83
N GLU A 15 22.55 -6.80 -11.62
CA GLU A 15 22.93 -5.47 -11.08
C GLU A 15 21.71 -4.63 -10.65
N ASP A 16 20.51 -5.23 -10.70
CA ASP A 16 19.26 -4.57 -10.32
C ASP A 16 19.17 -4.32 -8.82
N ALA A 17 18.55 -3.20 -8.44
CA ALA A 17 18.03 -2.98 -7.10
C ALA A 17 16.52 -2.80 -7.12
N THR A 18 15.88 -3.26 -6.05
CA THR A 18 14.44 -3.09 -5.86
C THR A 18 14.15 -1.81 -5.06
N LEU A 19 13.22 -0.99 -5.52
CA LEU A 19 12.65 0.11 -4.75
C LEU A 19 11.24 -0.28 -4.26
N CYS A 20 11.02 -0.26 -2.96
CA CYS A 20 9.72 -0.55 -2.35
C CYS A 20 9.17 0.69 -1.65
N MET A 21 8.09 1.25 -2.16
CA MET A 21 7.45 2.46 -1.63
C MET A 21 6.22 2.12 -0.78
N PHE A 22 6.03 2.79 0.34
CA PHE A 22 4.86 2.64 1.21
C PHE A 22 4.68 3.86 2.13
N GLY A 23 3.48 4.02 2.69
CA GLY A 23 3.17 5.14 3.59
C GLY A 23 3.72 4.97 5.01
N ASP A 24 3.76 6.06 5.76
CA ASP A 24 4.17 6.11 7.17
C ASP A 24 3.45 5.08 8.06
N GLY A 25 2.12 4.95 7.94
CA GLY A 25 1.35 3.96 8.71
C GLY A 25 1.77 2.51 8.49
N ALA A 26 2.28 2.16 7.30
CA ALA A 26 2.73 0.80 6.98
C ALA A 26 4.00 0.40 7.77
N THR A 27 4.78 1.37 8.26
CA THR A 27 5.98 1.13 9.07
C THR A 27 5.68 0.48 10.43
N ASN A 28 4.41 0.44 10.85
CA ASN A 28 3.96 -0.19 12.09
C ASN A 28 3.44 -1.62 11.91
N GLN A 29 3.40 -2.13 10.69
CA GLN A 29 3.04 -3.52 10.44
C GLN A 29 4.18 -4.44 10.89
N GLY A 30 3.86 -5.61 11.47
CA GLY A 30 4.89 -6.60 11.86
C GLY A 30 5.79 -7.00 10.69
N THR A 31 5.20 -7.10 9.49
CA THR A 31 5.89 -7.40 8.24
C THR A 31 6.99 -6.40 7.89
N PHE A 32 6.91 -5.13 8.35
CA PHE A 32 7.98 -4.15 8.18
C PHE A 32 9.25 -4.64 8.89
N GLY A 33 9.17 -4.92 10.20
CA GLY A 33 10.34 -5.35 10.99
C GLY A 33 10.90 -6.69 10.53
N GLU A 34 10.03 -7.67 10.25
CA GLU A 34 10.43 -8.97 9.71
C GLU A 34 11.20 -8.83 8.39
N THR A 35 10.69 -7.98 7.49
CA THR A 35 11.31 -7.75 6.18
C THR A 35 12.64 -7.02 6.30
N MET A 36 12.76 -6.01 7.17
CA MET A 36 14.02 -5.29 7.41
C MET A 36 15.11 -6.25 7.90
N ASN A 37 14.76 -7.12 8.86
CA ASN A 37 15.68 -8.13 9.37
C ASN A 37 16.16 -9.09 8.29
N LEU A 38 15.26 -9.63 7.46
CA LEU A 38 15.63 -10.54 6.37
C LEU A 38 16.47 -9.84 5.30
N ALA A 39 16.11 -8.62 4.92
CA ALA A 39 16.86 -7.85 3.93
C ALA A 39 18.29 -7.56 4.39
N ALA A 40 18.48 -7.21 5.67
CA ALA A 40 19.80 -6.99 6.26
C ALA A 40 20.59 -8.31 6.33
N LEU A 41 19.97 -9.38 6.85
CA LEU A 41 20.61 -10.69 7.00
C LEU A 41 21.15 -11.23 5.67
N TRP A 42 20.41 -11.03 4.58
CA TRP A 42 20.78 -11.52 3.25
C TRP A 42 21.48 -10.46 2.39
N SER A 43 21.78 -9.27 2.92
CA SER A 43 22.50 -8.22 2.20
C SER A 43 21.82 -7.90 0.85
N LEU A 44 20.49 -7.77 0.85
CA LEU A 44 19.69 -7.63 -0.36
C LEU A 44 19.85 -6.25 -1.01
N PRO A 45 19.81 -6.15 -2.36
CA PRO A 45 19.90 -4.90 -3.08
C PRO A 45 18.52 -4.22 -3.12
N ILE A 46 18.08 -3.68 -1.98
CA ILE A 46 16.75 -3.09 -1.83
C ILE A 46 16.78 -1.75 -1.09
N VAL A 47 15.98 -0.81 -1.58
CA VAL A 47 15.66 0.45 -0.92
C VAL A 47 14.19 0.43 -0.52
N PHE A 48 13.93 0.67 0.76
CA PHE A 48 12.59 0.88 1.29
C PHE A 48 12.35 2.37 1.43
N MET A 49 11.38 2.92 0.73
CA MET A 49 11.07 4.35 0.75
C MET A 49 9.73 4.58 1.44
N VAL A 50 9.78 5.23 2.59
CA VAL A 50 8.62 5.67 3.34
C VAL A 50 8.18 7.03 2.80
N ILE A 51 7.00 7.06 2.19
CA ILE A 51 6.31 8.29 1.80
C ILE A 51 5.55 8.79 3.03
N ASN A 52 6.23 9.60 3.85
CA ASN A 52 5.68 10.10 5.10
C ASN A 52 4.83 11.34 4.83
N ASN A 53 3.51 11.14 4.67
CA ASN A 53 2.56 12.22 4.41
C ASN A 53 1.93 12.80 5.70
N GLN A 54 2.50 12.43 6.86
CA GLN A 54 2.06 12.76 8.23
C GLN A 54 0.83 12.01 8.75
N PHE A 55 0.15 11.19 7.93
CA PHE A 55 -1.11 10.53 8.31
C PHE A 55 -1.29 9.10 7.76
N GLY A 56 -1.43 8.13 8.68
CA GLY A 56 -1.99 6.81 8.39
C GLY A 56 -3.51 6.86 8.28
N MET A 57 -4.04 6.97 7.05
CA MET A 57 -5.45 7.31 6.76
C MET A 57 -5.80 8.68 7.38
N GLY A 58 -6.32 8.69 8.60
CA GLY A 58 -6.63 9.88 9.39
C GLY A 58 -5.96 9.90 10.78
N THR A 59 -5.08 8.94 11.06
CA THR A 59 -4.31 8.93 12.31
C THR A 59 -2.99 9.67 12.09
N ALA A 60 -2.77 10.74 12.84
CA ALA A 60 -1.53 11.52 12.76
C ALA A 60 -0.30 10.71 13.20
N LEU A 61 0.86 11.04 12.64
CA LEU A 61 2.13 10.31 12.82
C LEU A 61 2.48 10.03 14.29
N GLU A 62 2.39 11.06 15.14
CA GLU A 62 2.67 10.97 16.57
C GLU A 62 1.69 10.10 17.35
N ARG A 63 0.51 9.81 16.76
CA ARG A 63 -0.53 8.98 17.37
C ARG A 63 -0.40 7.51 17.01
N HIS A 64 0.26 7.18 15.89
CA HIS A 64 0.50 5.78 15.53
C HIS A 64 1.96 5.36 15.65
N SER A 65 2.92 6.27 15.77
CA SER A 65 4.35 5.94 15.79
C SER A 65 5.06 6.50 17.02
N ALA A 66 5.67 5.62 17.81
CA ALA A 66 6.52 6.03 18.95
C ALA A 66 7.85 6.69 18.50
N VAL A 67 8.32 6.35 17.29
CA VAL A 67 9.47 6.99 16.65
C VAL A 67 8.93 7.77 15.46
N THR A 68 8.92 9.10 15.55
CA THR A 68 8.35 9.98 14.51
C THR A 68 9.33 10.33 13.39
N ASP A 69 10.64 10.16 13.64
CA ASP A 69 11.67 10.18 12.60
C ASP A 69 11.78 8.78 12.00
N LEU A 70 11.02 8.52 10.93
CA LEU A 70 10.84 7.16 10.41
C LEU A 70 12.12 6.62 9.77
N SER A 71 13.05 7.49 9.36
CA SER A 71 14.38 7.07 8.91
C SER A 71 15.13 6.24 9.96
N LYS A 72 14.83 6.42 11.26
CA LYS A 72 15.48 5.69 12.35
C LYS A 72 14.87 4.32 12.64
N LYS A 73 13.69 4.00 12.08
CA LYS A 73 12.93 2.80 12.47
C LYS A 73 13.65 1.48 12.18
N ALA A 74 14.54 1.45 11.19
CA ALA A 74 15.23 0.22 10.81
C ALA A 74 16.66 0.08 11.38
N ALA A 75 17.13 1.07 12.16
CA ALA A 75 18.48 1.06 12.73
C ALA A 75 18.76 -0.17 13.62
N GLY A 76 17.75 -0.66 14.35
CA GLY A 76 17.87 -1.86 15.19
C GLY A 76 18.11 -3.16 14.40
N PHE A 77 17.83 -3.16 13.10
CA PHE A 77 18.06 -4.29 12.19
C PHE A 77 19.36 -4.16 11.40
N GLY A 78 20.14 -3.09 11.62
CA GLY A 78 21.34 -2.80 10.83
C GLY A 78 21.04 -2.23 9.44
N VAL A 79 19.82 -1.75 9.19
CA VAL A 79 19.46 -1.08 7.93
C VAL A 79 19.62 0.43 8.12
N PRO A 80 20.61 1.08 7.47
CA PRO A 80 20.80 2.52 7.56
C PRO A 80 19.61 3.28 6.98
N GLY A 81 19.31 4.40 7.61
CA GLY A 81 18.23 5.30 7.22
C GLY A 81 18.73 6.66 6.76
N ALA A 82 18.13 7.18 5.70
CA ALA A 82 18.26 8.55 5.25
C ALA A 82 16.89 9.24 5.26
N ARG A 83 16.89 10.57 5.30
CA ARG A 83 15.68 11.39 5.22
C ARG A 83 15.89 12.47 4.18
N CYS A 84 14.89 12.70 3.35
CA CYS A 84 14.85 13.79 2.38
C CYS A 84 13.56 14.61 2.52
N ASN A 85 13.59 15.81 1.97
CA ASN A 85 12.41 16.62 1.72
C ASN A 85 11.65 16.05 0.52
N GLY A 86 10.55 15.33 0.80
CA GLY A 86 9.65 14.80 -0.22
C GLY A 86 8.84 15.86 -0.97
N MET A 87 8.97 17.14 -0.59
CA MET A 87 8.44 18.29 -1.33
C MET A 87 9.49 18.95 -2.24
N ASP A 88 10.72 18.43 -2.28
CA ASP A 88 11.79 18.86 -3.20
C ASP A 88 12.20 17.67 -4.09
N VAL A 89 11.93 17.81 -5.39
CA VAL A 89 12.21 16.74 -6.37
C VAL A 89 13.70 16.46 -6.51
N LEU A 90 14.57 17.45 -6.35
CA LEU A 90 16.02 17.27 -6.50
C LEU A 90 16.62 16.63 -5.25
N ASP A 91 16.17 17.02 -4.06
CA ASP A 91 16.59 16.37 -2.81
C ASP A 91 16.12 14.91 -2.77
N THR A 92 14.86 14.67 -3.14
CA THR A 92 14.32 13.30 -3.26
C THR A 92 15.11 12.48 -4.27
N HIS A 93 15.39 13.02 -5.46
CA HIS A 93 16.18 12.35 -6.49
C HIS A 93 17.59 12.02 -5.99
N ALA A 94 18.30 12.97 -5.39
CA ALA A 94 19.65 12.77 -4.87
C ALA A 94 19.68 11.68 -3.78
N CYS A 95 18.79 11.78 -2.78
CA CYS A 95 18.73 10.83 -1.68
C CYS A 95 18.39 9.41 -2.14
N VAL A 96 17.39 9.25 -3.04
CA VAL A 96 16.99 7.93 -3.54
C VAL A 96 18.06 7.34 -4.45
N SER A 97 18.73 8.16 -5.27
CA SER A 97 19.82 7.71 -6.13
C SER A 97 21.00 7.17 -5.32
N GLU A 98 21.43 7.91 -4.29
CA GLU A 98 22.49 7.48 -3.38
C GLU A 98 22.10 6.19 -2.64
N ALA A 99 20.85 6.08 -2.17
CA ALA A 99 20.36 4.87 -1.51
C ALA A 99 20.36 3.67 -2.47
N LEU A 100 19.93 3.85 -3.72
CA LEU A 100 19.95 2.79 -4.74
C LEU A 100 21.38 2.38 -5.12
N GLU A 101 22.32 3.32 -5.13
CA GLU A 101 23.73 3.04 -5.38
C GLU A 101 24.34 2.21 -4.25
N LYS A 102 24.10 2.59 -2.99
CA LYS A 102 24.53 1.82 -1.80
C LYS A 102 23.90 0.43 -1.75
N ALA A 103 22.61 0.32 -2.03
CA ALA A 103 21.93 -0.97 -2.07
C ALA A 103 22.55 -1.91 -3.11
N ARG A 104 22.90 -1.41 -4.29
CA ARG A 104 23.53 -2.19 -5.36
C ARG A 104 24.99 -2.53 -5.08
N SER A 105 25.80 -1.52 -4.76
CA SER A 105 27.27 -1.63 -4.70
C SER A 105 27.73 -2.19 -3.36
N ASP A 106 27.20 -1.65 -2.25
CA ASP A 106 27.63 -2.00 -0.90
C ASP A 106 26.84 -3.18 -0.34
N ARG A 107 25.88 -3.71 -1.12
CA ARG A 107 25.01 -4.83 -0.73
C ARG A 107 24.32 -4.60 0.62
N THR A 108 24.00 -3.34 0.88
CA THR A 108 23.41 -2.91 2.15
C THR A 108 22.02 -2.36 1.89
N PRO A 109 20.95 -3.00 2.37
CA PRO A 109 19.60 -2.46 2.20
C PRO A 109 19.51 -1.07 2.83
N GLN A 110 18.70 -0.19 2.25
CA GLN A 110 18.54 1.19 2.72
C GLN A 110 17.09 1.47 3.10
N LEU A 111 16.90 2.33 4.10
CA LEU A 111 15.62 2.99 4.38
C LEU A 111 15.73 4.47 3.99
N VAL A 112 14.74 4.98 3.27
CA VAL A 112 14.63 6.41 2.93
C VAL A 112 13.29 6.91 3.43
N GLU A 113 13.28 7.97 4.20
CA GLU A 113 12.05 8.69 4.57
C GLU A 113 11.94 9.96 3.71
N ALA A 114 10.94 10.00 2.84
CA ALA A 114 10.57 11.20 2.11
C ALA A 114 9.41 11.89 2.85
N VAL A 115 9.71 13.02 3.48
CA VAL A 115 8.70 13.79 4.22
C VAL A 115 7.94 14.68 3.26
N THR A 116 6.64 14.41 3.14
CA THR A 116 5.74 15.04 2.18
C THR A 116 4.37 15.28 2.83
N TYR A 117 3.37 15.64 2.04
CA TYR A 117 2.02 15.90 2.53
C TYR A 117 0.94 15.55 1.51
N ARG A 118 -0.17 14.95 1.98
CA ARG A 118 -1.32 14.62 1.14
C ARG A 118 -2.35 15.73 1.21
N TYR A 119 -2.56 16.51 0.15
CA TYR A 119 -3.46 17.67 0.20
C TYR A 119 -4.96 17.36 0.29
N ARG A 120 -5.39 16.17 -0.15
CA ARG A 120 -6.78 15.71 -0.10
C ARG A 120 -6.93 14.59 0.94
N GLY A 121 -8.16 14.19 1.21
CA GLY A 121 -8.47 13.07 2.09
C GLY A 121 -7.82 11.77 1.63
N HIS A 122 -7.82 10.78 2.50
CA HIS A 122 -7.24 9.46 2.25
C HIS A 122 -7.85 8.80 1.02
N SER A 123 -9.14 9.05 0.79
CA SER A 123 -9.88 8.63 -0.39
C SER A 123 -10.93 9.69 -0.74
N MET A 124 -11.64 9.50 -1.85
CA MET A 124 -12.75 10.36 -2.26
C MET A 124 -13.89 10.42 -1.23
N ALA A 125 -13.98 9.45 -0.32
CA ALA A 125 -15.00 9.37 0.72
C ALA A 125 -14.54 9.90 2.08
N ASP A 126 -13.28 10.33 2.23
CA ASP A 126 -12.73 10.79 3.50
C ASP A 126 -13.07 12.28 3.74
N PRO A 127 -13.78 12.63 4.85
CA PRO A 127 -14.17 14.01 5.15
C PRO A 127 -13.04 14.89 5.72
N GLU A 128 -11.86 14.34 6.01
CA GLU A 128 -10.66 15.10 6.44
C GLU A 128 -10.76 15.78 7.83
N GLU A 129 -11.54 15.23 8.77
CA GLU A 129 -11.83 15.86 10.07
C GLU A 129 -10.65 15.88 11.08
N TYR A 130 -9.52 15.26 10.73
CA TYR A 130 -8.37 15.04 11.63
C TYR A 130 -7.24 16.04 11.48
N ARG A 131 -7.40 17.06 10.64
CA ARG A 131 -6.37 18.09 10.36
C ARG A 131 -6.99 19.43 10.03
N THR A 132 -6.20 20.50 10.10
CA THR A 132 -6.73 21.85 9.85
C THR A 132 -6.53 22.27 8.40
N LYS A 133 -7.43 23.12 7.90
CA LYS A 133 -7.25 23.77 6.58
C LYS A 133 -5.99 24.63 6.53
N GLN A 134 -5.61 25.24 7.66
CA GLN A 134 -4.42 26.05 7.76
C GLN A 134 -3.15 25.20 7.54
N GLU A 135 -3.04 24.06 8.21
CA GLU A 135 -1.93 23.12 8.03
C GLU A 135 -1.79 22.69 6.56
N VAL A 136 -2.91 22.35 5.90
CA VAL A 136 -2.89 22.00 4.47
C VAL A 136 -2.37 23.17 3.62
N GLU A 137 -2.79 24.39 3.90
CA GLU A 137 -2.35 25.57 3.16
C GLU A 137 -0.87 25.89 3.38
N GLU A 138 -0.35 25.70 4.60
CA GLU A 138 1.08 25.85 4.90
C GLU A 138 1.92 24.88 4.06
N TRP A 139 1.50 23.61 3.94
CA TRP A 139 2.18 22.64 3.07
C TRP A 139 2.07 22.96 1.58
N ARG A 140 0.94 23.53 1.13
CA ARG A 140 0.74 23.94 -0.28
C ARG A 140 1.71 25.03 -0.73
N GLN A 141 2.22 25.85 0.19
CA GLN A 141 3.26 26.84 -0.13
C GLN A 141 4.56 26.20 -0.61
N SER A 142 4.77 24.93 -0.26
CA SER A 142 5.93 24.13 -0.67
C SER A 142 5.57 23.13 -1.78
N ASP A 143 4.51 23.37 -2.57
CA ASP A 143 4.11 22.44 -3.63
C ASP A 143 5.29 22.11 -4.56
N PRO A 144 5.68 20.83 -4.70
CA PRO A 144 6.87 20.44 -5.45
C PRO A 144 6.78 20.83 -6.93
N ILE A 145 5.58 20.86 -7.52
CA ILE A 145 5.40 21.27 -8.91
C ILE A 145 5.63 22.78 -9.03
N ALA A 146 4.97 23.57 -8.18
CA ALA A 146 5.09 25.03 -8.22
C ALA A 146 6.51 25.51 -7.90
N THR A 147 7.10 24.98 -6.84
CA THR A 147 8.46 25.36 -6.39
C THR A 147 9.52 24.97 -7.42
N PHE A 148 9.46 23.76 -7.99
CA PHE A 148 10.39 23.34 -9.03
C PHE A 148 10.21 24.12 -10.33
N SER A 149 8.96 24.40 -10.73
CA SER A 149 8.67 25.22 -11.92
C SER A 149 9.24 26.63 -11.77
N SER A 150 9.01 27.28 -10.62
CA SER A 150 9.57 28.61 -10.33
C SER A 150 11.09 28.61 -10.31
N ARG A 151 11.73 27.53 -9.85
CA ARG A 151 13.18 27.40 -9.89
C ARG A 151 13.69 27.27 -11.31
N ALA A 152 13.09 26.37 -12.10
CA ALA A 152 13.50 26.11 -13.48
C ALA A 152 13.34 27.35 -14.37
N THR A 153 12.26 28.14 -14.19
CA THR A 153 12.09 29.42 -14.90
C THR A 153 13.07 30.48 -14.42
N GLY A 154 13.31 30.57 -13.11
CA GLY A 154 14.31 31.48 -12.53
C GLY A 154 15.75 31.20 -12.99
N GLU A 155 16.08 29.93 -13.24
CA GLU A 155 17.37 29.49 -13.79
C GLU A 155 17.44 29.58 -15.32
N GLY A 156 16.30 29.83 -15.99
CA GLY A 156 16.21 29.95 -17.45
C GLY A 156 16.19 28.61 -18.21
N GLU A 157 16.01 27.51 -17.49
CA GLU A 157 15.90 26.15 -18.06
C GLU A 157 14.53 25.90 -18.71
N LEU A 158 13.49 26.60 -18.24
CA LEU A 158 12.13 26.56 -18.80
C LEU A 158 11.57 27.97 -18.99
N SER A 159 10.79 28.16 -20.04
CA SER A 159 9.96 29.35 -20.21
C SER A 159 8.53 29.12 -19.71
N GLU A 160 7.76 30.19 -19.52
CA GLU A 160 6.31 30.09 -19.25
C GLU A 160 5.56 29.35 -20.37
N GLU A 161 6.01 29.48 -21.62
CA GLU A 161 5.44 28.76 -22.76
C GLU A 161 5.74 27.26 -22.66
N ASP A 162 6.94 26.87 -22.19
CA ASP A 162 7.27 25.47 -21.94
C ASP A 162 6.42 24.87 -20.82
N LEU A 163 6.21 25.61 -19.72
CA LEU A 163 5.36 25.16 -18.61
C LEU A 163 3.93 24.93 -19.10
N LYS A 164 3.36 25.89 -19.84
CA LYS A 164 2.02 25.73 -20.42
C LYS A 164 1.96 24.52 -21.35
N ARG A 165 2.95 24.34 -22.21
CA ARG A 165 3.02 23.21 -23.15
C ARG A 165 3.09 21.86 -22.41
N LEU A 166 3.81 21.78 -21.30
CA LEU A 166 3.88 20.58 -20.46
C LEU A 166 2.55 20.28 -19.78
N ASP A 167 1.87 21.31 -19.25
CA ASP A 167 0.55 21.16 -18.63
C ASP A 167 -0.52 20.72 -19.64
N ASP A 168 -0.57 21.38 -20.81
CA ASP A 168 -1.47 21.01 -21.91
C ASP A 168 -1.24 19.55 -22.35
N ALA A 169 0.03 19.12 -22.45
CA ALA A 169 0.38 17.75 -22.85
C ALA A 169 0.01 16.71 -21.77
N ALA A 170 0.18 17.04 -20.50
CA ALA A 170 -0.24 16.18 -19.39
C ALA A 170 -1.77 16.02 -19.37
N MET A 171 -2.50 17.12 -19.54
CA MET A 171 -3.97 17.10 -19.60
C MET A 171 -4.46 16.26 -20.79
N ALA A 172 -3.90 16.46 -21.98
CA ALA A 172 -4.26 15.68 -23.16
C ALA A 172 -4.03 14.17 -22.97
N THR A 173 -2.95 13.79 -22.28
CA THR A 173 -2.66 12.38 -21.97
C THR A 173 -3.71 11.77 -21.03
N VAL A 174 -4.15 12.54 -20.02
CA VAL A 174 -5.20 12.11 -19.09
C VAL A 174 -6.54 12.01 -19.81
N ASP A 175 -6.90 13.00 -20.61
CA ASP A 175 -8.15 13.01 -21.38
C ASP A 175 -8.23 11.83 -22.35
N GLU A 176 -7.15 11.52 -23.07
CA GLU A 176 -7.06 10.34 -23.95
C GLU A 176 -7.24 9.02 -23.18
N ALA A 177 -6.62 8.91 -22.00
CA ALA A 177 -6.75 7.72 -21.17
C ALA A 177 -8.19 7.53 -20.63
N VAL A 178 -8.87 8.63 -20.27
CA VAL A 178 -10.27 8.61 -19.84
C VAL A 178 -11.19 8.25 -20.99
N GLU A 179 -11.02 8.86 -22.17
CA GLU A 179 -11.81 8.54 -23.36
C GLU A 179 -11.64 7.06 -23.77
N PHE A 180 -10.42 6.55 -23.72
CA PHE A 180 -10.13 5.13 -23.95
C PHE A 180 -10.85 4.23 -22.93
N ALA A 181 -10.82 4.59 -21.64
CA ALA A 181 -11.47 3.82 -20.58
C ALA A 181 -13.01 3.84 -20.70
N ASP A 182 -13.61 5.01 -20.94
CA ASP A 182 -15.06 5.18 -21.10
C ASP A 182 -15.58 4.53 -22.39
N GLY A 183 -14.77 4.53 -23.45
CA GLY A 183 -15.07 3.89 -24.73
C GLY A 183 -14.81 2.39 -24.76
N SER A 184 -14.11 1.84 -23.75
CA SER A 184 -13.82 0.40 -23.67
C SER A 184 -15.07 -0.37 -23.26
N PRO A 185 -15.37 -1.53 -23.90
CA PRO A 185 -16.46 -2.37 -23.46
C PRO A 185 -16.21 -2.90 -22.05
N PHE A 186 -17.28 -3.09 -21.28
CA PHE A 186 -17.19 -3.85 -20.05
C PHE A 186 -16.64 -5.27 -20.35
N PRO A 187 -15.85 -5.85 -19.44
CA PRO A 187 -15.40 -7.22 -19.62
C PRO A 187 -16.59 -8.17 -19.66
N GLU A 188 -16.51 -9.20 -20.51
CA GLU A 188 -17.52 -10.25 -20.57
C GLU A 188 -17.62 -10.99 -19.23
N LEU A 189 -18.82 -11.40 -18.82
CA LEU A 189 -19.03 -12.06 -17.52
C LEU A 189 -18.15 -13.31 -17.34
N ALA A 190 -17.87 -14.03 -18.44
CA ALA A 190 -17.01 -15.21 -18.44
C ALA A 190 -15.55 -14.92 -18.01
N SER A 191 -15.06 -13.68 -18.19
CA SER A 191 -13.71 -13.29 -17.77
C SER A 191 -13.50 -13.28 -16.25
N LEU A 192 -14.59 -13.38 -15.46
CA LEU A 192 -14.51 -13.59 -14.02
C LEU A 192 -13.69 -14.84 -13.64
N TYR A 193 -13.61 -15.81 -14.56
CA TYR A 193 -12.91 -17.08 -14.36
C TYR A 193 -11.46 -17.09 -14.88
N ASP A 194 -11.05 -16.02 -15.58
CA ASP A 194 -9.69 -15.88 -16.10
C ASP A 194 -8.71 -15.54 -14.96
N ASP A 195 -7.43 -15.88 -15.16
CA ASP A 195 -6.31 -15.54 -14.26
C ASP A 195 -6.40 -16.02 -12.79
N ILE A 196 -7.37 -16.88 -12.44
CA ILE A 196 -7.47 -17.50 -11.11
C ILE A 196 -6.36 -18.54 -10.90
N TYR A 197 -6.11 -19.37 -11.92
CA TYR A 197 -5.07 -20.38 -11.93
C TYR A 197 -4.41 -20.47 -13.31
N VAL A 198 -3.12 -20.76 -13.35
CA VAL A 198 -2.45 -21.19 -14.58
C VAL A 198 -2.44 -22.71 -14.59
N MET A 199 -3.20 -23.31 -15.50
CA MET A 199 -3.32 -24.76 -15.64
C MET A 199 -2.50 -25.24 -16.84
N GLY A 200 -1.66 -26.27 -16.65
CA GLY A 200 -0.96 -26.96 -17.72
C GLY A 200 0.50 -26.53 -17.98
N ASN A 201 0.97 -26.79 -19.18
CA ASN A 201 2.36 -26.73 -19.65
C ASN A 201 2.93 -25.32 -19.87
N GLN A 202 2.15 -24.27 -19.53
CA GLN A 202 2.61 -22.87 -19.49
C GLN A 202 3.36 -22.53 -18.20
N VAL A 203 3.16 -23.33 -17.13
CA VAL A 203 4.05 -23.34 -15.97
C VAL A 203 5.25 -24.19 -16.36
N ALA A 204 6.36 -23.56 -16.73
CA ALA A 204 7.62 -24.26 -16.97
C ALA A 204 7.91 -25.19 -15.78
N GLU A 205 8.44 -26.39 -16.04
CA GLU A 205 8.75 -27.47 -15.09
C GLU A 205 9.44 -26.96 -13.79
N THR A 206 8.67 -26.39 -12.88
CA THR A 206 9.15 -25.75 -11.66
C THR A 206 8.71 -26.62 -10.51
N TRP A 207 9.70 -27.17 -9.79
CA TRP A 207 9.80 -27.71 -8.41
C TRP A 207 8.63 -28.48 -7.76
N PHE A 208 7.39 -28.25 -8.16
CA PHE A 208 6.26 -29.16 -8.06
C PHE A 208 6.27 -30.23 -9.17
N SER A 209 7.35 -30.32 -9.96
CA SER A 209 7.53 -31.37 -10.95
C SER A 209 7.29 -32.73 -10.30
N VAL A 210 6.23 -33.38 -10.76
CA VAL A 210 5.78 -34.68 -10.30
C VAL A 210 6.95 -35.65 -10.26
N ASP A 211 7.09 -36.35 -9.15
CA ASP A 211 8.03 -37.45 -9.02
C ASP A 211 7.73 -38.53 -10.08
N GLN A 212 8.53 -38.58 -11.16
CA GLN A 212 8.35 -39.54 -12.26
C GLN A 212 8.74 -40.99 -11.90
N ARG A 213 9.02 -41.30 -10.63
CA ARG A 213 9.34 -42.66 -10.18
C ARG A 213 8.10 -43.57 -10.10
N SER A 214 6.89 -43.03 -10.25
CA SER A 214 5.63 -43.78 -10.26
C SER A 214 4.86 -43.59 -11.58
N PRO A 215 4.27 -44.66 -12.15
CA PRO A 215 3.38 -44.55 -13.30
C PRO A 215 1.94 -44.11 -12.95
N ASP A 216 1.61 -44.00 -11.66
CA ASP A 216 0.26 -43.65 -11.19
C ASP A 216 0.06 -42.14 -11.07
N ALA A 217 -1.11 -41.64 -11.51
CA ALA A 217 -1.42 -40.22 -11.46
C ALA A 217 -1.56 -39.70 -10.02
N HIS A 218 -0.72 -38.73 -9.64
CA HIS A 218 -0.75 -38.17 -8.28
C HIS A 218 -1.92 -37.21 -8.08
N ARG A 219 -2.29 -36.95 -6.80
CA ARG A 219 -3.46 -36.14 -6.43
C ARG A 219 -3.49 -34.75 -7.10
N GLY A 220 -2.33 -34.12 -7.31
CA GLY A 220 -2.20 -32.83 -8.00
C GLY A 220 -2.24 -32.90 -9.53
N GLU A 221 -2.09 -34.08 -10.14
CA GLU A 221 -2.25 -34.23 -11.59
C GLU A 221 -3.72 -34.23 -12.00
N ARG A 222 -4.61 -34.64 -11.09
CA ARG A 222 -6.07 -34.53 -11.26
C ARG A 222 -6.59 -33.11 -11.10
N GLU A 223 -5.80 -32.18 -10.57
CA GLU A 223 -6.17 -30.75 -10.60
C GLU A 223 -6.21 -30.22 -12.03
N ARG A 224 -5.51 -30.84 -12.99
CA ARG A 224 -5.54 -30.43 -14.41
C ARG A 224 -6.91 -30.58 -15.09
N GLU A 225 -7.83 -31.36 -14.49
CA GLU A 225 -9.23 -31.49 -14.90
C GLU A 225 -10.15 -30.50 -14.16
N ALA A 226 -9.60 -29.66 -13.27
CA ALA A 226 -10.37 -28.80 -12.37
C ALA A 226 -10.86 -27.47 -12.99
N GLY A 227 -10.65 -27.22 -14.29
CA GLY A 227 -11.23 -26.04 -14.95
C GLY A 227 -12.76 -26.04 -14.86
N ASP A 228 -13.38 -27.15 -15.25
CA ASP A 228 -14.84 -27.32 -15.20
C ASP A 228 -15.33 -27.42 -13.74
N VAL A 229 -14.57 -28.06 -12.86
CA VAL A 229 -14.92 -28.20 -11.43
C VAL A 229 -14.82 -26.86 -10.70
N ALA A 230 -13.81 -26.03 -10.97
CA ALA A 230 -13.69 -24.69 -10.40
C ALA A 230 -14.83 -23.78 -10.88
N HIS A 231 -15.20 -23.88 -12.17
CA HIS A 231 -16.36 -23.20 -12.73
C HIS A 231 -17.67 -23.66 -12.08
N GLU A 232 -17.91 -24.98 -11.97
CA GLU A 232 -19.08 -25.55 -11.30
C GLU A 232 -19.16 -25.18 -9.81
N LEU A 233 -18.03 -25.19 -9.09
CA LEU A 233 -17.99 -24.81 -7.67
C LEU A 233 -18.25 -23.32 -7.46
N ALA A 234 -17.74 -22.46 -8.36
CA ALA A 234 -17.98 -21.03 -8.31
C ALA A 234 -19.46 -20.70 -8.62
N GLU A 235 -20.04 -21.32 -9.65
CA GLU A 235 -21.46 -21.21 -10.00
C GLU A 235 -22.36 -21.78 -8.88
N ALA A 236 -22.02 -22.94 -8.30
CA ALA A 236 -22.77 -23.52 -7.18
C ALA A 236 -22.70 -22.64 -5.92
N GLY A 237 -21.54 -22.02 -5.65
CA GLY A 237 -21.38 -21.06 -4.56
C GLY A 237 -22.20 -19.79 -4.77
N ALA A 238 -22.24 -19.27 -6.00
CA ALA A 238 -23.07 -18.12 -6.38
C ALA A 238 -24.57 -18.45 -6.27
N ALA A 239 -25.01 -19.61 -6.75
CA ALA A 239 -26.40 -20.07 -6.65
C ALA A 239 -26.85 -20.28 -5.19
N TYR A 240 -25.96 -20.70 -4.30
CA TYR A 240 -26.27 -20.82 -2.86
C TYR A 240 -26.52 -19.45 -2.22
N ALA A 241 -25.80 -18.41 -2.63
CA ALA A 241 -26.00 -17.04 -2.14
C ALA A 241 -27.33 -16.43 -2.58
N GLU A 242 -27.92 -16.91 -3.67
CA GLU A 242 -29.24 -16.48 -4.18
C GLU A 242 -30.40 -17.29 -3.62
N SER A 243 -30.14 -18.39 -2.89
CA SER A 243 -31.17 -19.23 -2.29
C SER A 243 -31.89 -18.54 -1.12
N ASP A 244 -33.17 -18.85 -0.92
CA ASP A 244 -34.00 -18.30 0.17
C ASP A 244 -33.43 -18.62 1.57
N ASP A 245 -32.66 -19.72 1.70
CA ASP A 245 -31.99 -20.09 2.96
C ASP A 245 -30.85 -19.12 3.32
N ALA A 246 -30.05 -18.65 2.34
CA ALA A 246 -29.00 -17.66 2.57
C ALA A 246 -29.57 -16.25 2.83
N ARG A 247 -30.69 -15.90 2.18
CA ARG A 247 -31.44 -14.65 2.45
C ARG A 247 -32.09 -14.66 3.83
N SER A 248 -32.62 -15.80 4.26
CA SER A 248 -33.20 -15.99 5.59
C SER A 248 -32.15 -15.89 6.70
N ALA A 249 -30.98 -16.51 6.52
CA ALA A 249 -29.85 -16.41 7.45
C ALA A 249 -29.33 -14.96 7.60
N ARG A 250 -29.18 -14.21 6.49
CA ARG A 250 -28.84 -12.77 6.54
C ARG A 250 -29.91 -11.90 7.19
N SER A 251 -31.18 -12.33 7.16
CA SER A 251 -32.28 -11.62 7.84
C SER A 251 -32.33 -11.93 9.34
N MET A 252 -31.97 -13.14 9.76
CA MET A 252 -31.92 -13.53 11.18
C MET A 252 -30.81 -12.77 11.93
N ASP A 253 -29.61 -12.64 11.34
CA ASP A 253 -28.50 -11.86 11.93
C ASP A 253 -28.85 -10.36 12.07
N ARG A 254 -29.73 -9.82 11.21
CA ARG A 254 -30.20 -8.43 11.31
C ARG A 254 -31.23 -8.23 12.43
N VAL A 255 -32.01 -9.26 12.78
CA VAL A 255 -33.04 -9.17 13.83
C VAL A 255 -32.46 -9.37 15.23
N GLU A 256 -31.36 -10.13 15.37
CA GLU A 256 -30.67 -10.29 16.66
C GLU A 256 -29.80 -9.07 17.03
N GLY A 257 -29.35 -8.27 16.05
CA GLY A 257 -28.61 -7.03 16.31
C GLY A 257 -29.49 -5.85 16.78
N ASP A 258 -30.79 -5.87 16.49
CA ASP A 258 -31.71 -4.73 16.73
C ASP A 258 -32.52 -4.87 18.04
N GLN A 259 -32.38 -5.99 18.77
CA GLN A 259 -33.04 -6.19 20.09
C GLN A 259 -32.15 -5.86 21.29
N ALA A 260 -30.93 -5.35 21.06
CA ALA A 260 -30.02 -4.93 22.11
C ALA A 260 -29.85 -3.40 22.15
N GLY A 261 -30.94 -2.65 22.31
CA GLY A 261 -30.78 -1.22 22.59
C GLY A 261 -31.99 -0.30 22.52
N GLU A 262 -33.10 -0.57 23.22
CA GLU A 262 -34.01 0.51 23.64
C GLU A 262 -34.64 0.19 25.01
N GLY A 263 -34.40 1.08 26.00
CA GLY A 263 -34.96 0.99 27.35
C GLY A 263 -34.26 1.91 28.36
N GLU A 264 -34.42 3.23 28.19
CA GLU A 264 -33.91 4.31 29.05
C GLU A 264 -34.66 4.50 30.38
N GLY A 265 -33.97 5.11 31.36
CA GLY A 265 -34.50 5.88 32.51
C GLY A 265 -34.01 5.37 33.88
N GLU A 266 -33.39 6.12 34.79
CA GLU A 266 -33.19 7.57 35.00
C GLU A 266 -32.22 7.75 36.22
N PRO A 267 -31.91 8.94 36.75
CA PRO A 267 -30.55 9.49 36.87
C PRO A 267 -29.83 9.26 38.22
N ALA A 268 -28.50 9.34 38.17
CA ALA A 268 -27.65 9.43 39.36
C ALA A 268 -27.63 10.88 39.89
N ALA A 269 -28.14 11.06 41.11
CA ALA A 269 -27.99 12.28 41.88
C ALA A 269 -26.63 12.30 42.58
N ASP A 270 -25.98 13.45 42.46
CA ASP A 270 -24.80 13.91 43.16
C ASP A 270 -25.04 14.01 44.68
N ASP A 271 -24.08 13.54 45.48
CA ASP A 271 -23.74 14.19 46.76
C ASP A 271 -22.41 13.63 47.27
N ARG A 272 -21.33 14.35 46.94
CA ARG A 272 -20.12 14.34 47.75
C ARG A 272 -20.26 15.44 48.79
N ASP A 273 -20.46 15.06 50.05
CA ASP A 273 -20.04 15.90 51.16
C ASP A 273 -19.54 15.09 52.36
N GLN A 274 -18.27 15.37 52.70
CA GLN A 274 -17.69 15.53 54.02
C GLN A 274 -17.77 14.42 55.12
N ALA A 275 -16.54 14.07 55.55
CA ALA A 275 -16.04 14.14 56.95
C ALA A 275 -15.84 12.85 57.76
N GLY A 276 -14.59 12.72 58.27
CA GLY A 276 -14.19 12.09 59.54
C GLY A 276 -14.04 10.56 59.49
N GLY A 277 -13.01 9.90 60.01
CA GLY A 277 -11.94 10.25 60.95
C GLY A 277 -11.62 9.01 61.80
N GLY A 278 -10.32 8.77 62.10
CA GLY A 278 -9.80 7.77 63.07
C GLY A 278 -9.74 6.33 62.54
N ASP A 279 -8.67 5.54 62.69
CA ASP A 279 -7.37 5.64 63.39
C ASP A 279 -6.29 5.02 62.49
#